data_AF-A0AAX3X3I0-F1
#
_entry.id   AF-A0AAX3X3I0-F1
#
_cell.length_a   1.000
_cell.length_b   1.000
_cell.length_c   1.000
_cell.angle_alpha   90.00
_cell.angle_beta   90.00
_cell.angle_gamma   90.00
#
_symmetry.space_group_name_H-M   'P 1'
#
loop_
_entity.id
_entity.type
_entity.pdbx_description
1 polymer ?
#
loop_
_entity_poly.entity_id
_entity_poly.type
_entity_poly.pdbx_seq_one_letter_code
_entity_poly.pdbx_strand_id
1 'polypeptide(L)'
;MNHSLIIFIAAIASISMAIYWFLYTKKRARACHIHTPNGIDKGEYVTISGIQQFLYHRGENKDHPVLLFLHWGLAVRCFLLPKIFSFLGKIK
;
A
#
# COMPACT_ATOMS: atom_id res chain seq x y z
N MET A 1 34.45 16.96 23.27
CA MET A 1 33.67 15.88 22.63
C MET A 1 34.21 15.70 21.22
N ASN A 2 34.74 14.52 20.89
CA ASN A 2 35.63 14.38 19.73
C ASN A 2 34.80 14.32 18.45
N HIS A 3 34.98 15.29 17.54
CA HIS A 3 34.22 15.37 16.28
C HIS A 3 34.25 14.07 15.48
N SER A 4 35.38 13.35 15.48
CA SER A 4 35.53 12.04 14.84
C SER A 4 34.60 10.97 15.43
N LEU A 5 34.31 11.01 16.74
CA LEU A 5 33.42 10.06 17.40
C LEU A 5 31.95 10.36 17.05
N ILE A 6 31.60 11.64 16.93
CA ILE A 6 30.25 12.08 16.52
C ILE A 6 29.96 11.62 15.08
N ILE A 7 30.92 11.78 14.16
CA ILE A 7 30.77 11.35 12.77
C ILE A 7 30.54 9.84 12.67
N PHE A 8 31.27 9.05 13.47
CA PHE A 8 31.11 7.59 13.50
C PHE A 8 29.71 7.17 13.96
N ILE A 9 29.20 7.78 15.04
CA ILE A 9 27.86 7.48 15.55
C ILE A 9 26.80 7.88 14.53
N ALA A 10 26.94 9.06 13.89
CA ALA A 10 26.01 9.53 12.87
C ALA A 10 25.98 8.61 11.64
N ALA A 11 27.14 8.06 11.24
CA ALA A 11 27.23 7.11 10.14
C ALA A 11 26.52 5.79 10.47
N ILE A 12 26.68 5.26 11.69
CA ILE A 12 25.99 4.04 12.11
C ILE A 12 24.48 4.27 12.18
N ALA A 13 24.04 5.41 12.71
CA ALA A 13 22.62 5.75 12.80
C ALA A 13 21.98 5.87 11.41
N SER A 14 22.64 6.51 10.45
CA SER A 14 22.11 6.67 9.09
C SER A 14 22.01 5.33 8.34
N ILE A 15 23.00 4.44 8.50
CA ILE A 15 22.97 3.10 7.92
C ILE A 15 21.83 2.28 8.53
N SER A 16 21.66 2.32 9.85
CA SER A 16 20.58 1.59 10.53
C SER A 16 19.19 2.06 10.09
N MET A 17 19.00 3.38 9.92
CA MET A 17 17.77 3.99 9.42
C MET A 17 17.47 3.57 7.98
N ALA A 18 18.50 3.55 7.10
CA ALA A 18 18.34 3.14 5.71
C ALA A 18 17.93 1.66 5.59
N ILE A 19 18.54 0.77 6.38
CA ILE A 19 18.19 -0.65 6.43
C ILE A 19 16.75 -0.83 6.92
N TYR A 20 16.38 -0.14 8.01
CA TYR A 20 15.02 -0.18 8.53
C TYR A 20 14.00 0.24 7.47
N TRP A 21 14.26 1.36 6.78
CA TRP A 21 13.37 1.85 5.73
C TRP A 21 13.26 0.87 4.56
N PHE A 22 14.36 0.28 4.11
CA PHE A 22 14.37 -0.72 3.04
C PHE A 22 13.55 -1.97 3.40
N LEU A 23 13.67 -2.46 4.63
CA LEU A 23 12.87 -3.60 5.09
C LEU A 23 11.39 -3.23 5.22
N TYR A 24 11.10 -2.02 5.70
CA TYR A 24 9.75 -1.51 5.84
C TYR A 24 9.05 -1.37 4.48
N THR A 25 9.71 -0.80 3.47
CA THR A 25 9.15 -0.68 2.11
C THR A 25 8.92 -2.05 1.47
N LYS A 26 9.85 -3.00 1.63
CA LYS A 26 9.66 -4.38 1.14
C LYS A 26 8.48 -5.08 1.79
N LYS A 27 8.28 -4.94 3.10
CA LYS A 27 7.12 -5.53 3.80
C LYS A 27 5.81 -4.97 3.26
N ARG A 28 5.73 -3.65 3.04
CA ARG A 28 4.55 -3.01 2.45
C ARG A 28 4.29 -3.49 1.02
N ALA A 29 5.33 -3.56 0.20
CA ALA A 29 5.20 -4.07 -1.17
C ALA A 29 4.67 -5.51 -1.20
N ARG A 30 5.13 -6.38 -0.29
CA ARG A 30 4.63 -7.75 -0.16
C ARG A 30 3.17 -7.80 0.30
N ALA A 31 2.77 -6.99 1.27
CA ALA A 31 1.38 -6.90 1.71
C ALA A 31 0.44 -6.43 0.59
N CYS A 32 0.97 -5.68 -0.37
CA CYS A 32 0.24 -5.21 -1.55
C CYS A 32 0.30 -6.18 -2.73
N HIS A 33 0.96 -7.33 -2.63
CA HIS A 33 1.08 -8.28 -3.73
C HIS A 33 -0.04 -9.32 -3.66
N ILE A 34 -0.75 -9.53 -4.76
CA ILE A 34 -1.76 -10.59 -4.85
C ILE A 34 -1.02 -11.88 -5.21
N HIS A 35 -1.02 -12.85 -4.30
CA HIS A 35 -0.24 -14.09 -4.44
C HIS A 35 -1.00 -15.21 -5.17
N THR A 36 -2.27 -15.01 -5.50
CA THR A 36 -3.14 -16.03 -6.09
C THR A 36 -3.08 -16.00 -7.63
N PRO A 37 -3.02 -17.17 -8.30
CA PRO A 37 -3.07 -17.23 -9.77
C PRO A 37 -4.42 -16.75 -10.34
N ASN A 38 -5.47 -16.80 -9.52
CA ASN A 38 -6.80 -16.26 -9.82
C ASN A 38 -7.00 -14.84 -9.28
N GLY A 39 -5.93 -14.13 -8.92
CA GLY A 39 -6.00 -12.72 -8.56
C GLY A 39 -6.37 -11.82 -9.74
N ILE A 40 -6.97 -10.67 -9.44
CA ILE A 40 -7.21 -9.58 -10.40
C ILE A 40 -6.49 -8.35 -9.87
N ASP A 41 -5.66 -7.74 -10.70
CA ASP A 41 -5.03 -6.43 -10.48
C ASP A 41 -5.03 -5.69 -11.82
N LYS A 42 -6.08 -4.90 -12.07
CA LYS A 42 -6.30 -4.20 -13.35
C LYS A 42 -6.78 -2.78 -13.11
N GLY A 43 -6.09 -1.80 -13.69
CA GLY A 43 -6.55 -0.42 -13.79
C GLY A 43 -7.06 -0.11 -15.19
N GLU A 44 -8.22 0.51 -15.31
CA GLU A 44 -8.76 0.95 -16.60
C GLU A 44 -9.50 2.29 -16.46
N TYR A 45 -9.53 3.04 -17.56
CA TYR A 45 -10.30 4.28 -17.65
C TYR A 45 -11.64 3.97 -18.30
N VAL A 46 -12.73 4.33 -17.62
CA VAL A 46 -14.09 4.15 -18.11
C VAL A 46 -14.78 5.51 -18.13
N THR A 47 -15.43 5.83 -19.24
CA THR A 47 -16.25 7.03 -19.36
C THR A 47 -17.59 6.77 -18.70
N ILE A 48 -17.86 7.45 -17.58
CA ILE A 48 -19.15 7.39 -16.89
C ILE A 48 -19.74 8.81 -16.95
N SER A 49 -20.90 8.94 -17.58
CA SER A 49 -21.60 10.23 -17.78
C SER A 49 -20.76 11.32 -18.45
N GLY A 50 -19.93 10.92 -19.43
CA GLY A 50 -19.06 11.85 -20.18
C GLY A 50 -17.75 12.24 -19.48
N ILE A 51 -17.54 11.78 -18.25
CA ILE A 51 -16.31 12.02 -17.48
C ILE A 51 -15.47 10.74 -17.48
N GLN A 52 -14.18 10.84 -17.81
CA GLN A 52 -13.25 9.71 -17.69
C GLN A 52 -12.94 9.47 -16.21
N GLN A 53 -13.33 8.31 -15.71
CA GLN A 53 -13.06 7.87 -14.35
C GLN A 53 -12.08 6.70 -14.38
N PHE A 54 -11.14 6.69 -13.44
CA PHE A 54 -10.20 5.59 -13.30
C PHE A 54 -10.78 4.53 -12.36
N LEU A 55 -11.00 3.32 -12.87
CA LEU A 55 -11.45 2.17 -12.09
C LEU A 55 -10.27 1.24 -11.85
N TYR A 56 -10.14 0.79 -10.60
CA TYR A 56 -9.09 -0.15 -10.19
C TYR A 56 -9.72 -1.41 -9.60
N HIS A 57 -9.61 -2.51 -10.35
CA HIS A 57 -10.14 -3.81 -10.00
C HIS A 57 -9.07 -4.61 -9.27
N ARG A 58 -9.32 -4.92 -7.99
CA ARG A 58 -8.41 -5.70 -7.14
C ARG A 58 -9.15 -6.80 -6.39
N GLY A 59 -8.67 -8.03 -6.45
CA GLY A 59 -9.23 -9.17 -5.71
C GLY A 59 -8.33 -10.39 -5.71
N GLU A 60 -8.44 -11.22 -4.67
CA GLU A 60 -7.65 -12.47 -4.55
C GLU A 60 -8.30 -13.66 -5.29
N ASN A 61 -9.59 -13.58 -5.63
CA ASN A 61 -10.30 -14.61 -6.40
C ASN A 61 -11.26 -13.96 -7.41
N LYS A 62 -11.17 -14.35 -8.69
CA LYS A 62 -12.03 -13.86 -9.78
C LYS A 62 -13.50 -14.25 -9.61
N ASP A 63 -13.75 -15.39 -8.97
CA ASP A 63 -15.11 -15.94 -8.83
C ASP A 63 -15.90 -15.24 -7.71
N HIS A 64 -15.20 -14.52 -6.81
CA HIS A 64 -15.79 -13.81 -5.67
C HIS A 64 -15.34 -12.32 -5.59
N PRO A 65 -15.72 -11.44 -6.53
CA PRO A 65 -15.36 -10.02 -6.48
C PRO A 65 -16.60 -9.18 -6.04
N VAL A 66 -16.58 -8.00 -5.41
CA VAL A 66 -15.70 -6.82 -5.44
C VAL A 66 -16.02 -5.96 -4.20
N LEU A 67 -15.04 -5.22 -3.66
CA LEU A 67 -15.29 -4.10 -2.74
C LEU A 67 -15.15 -2.77 -3.54
N LEU A 68 -16.25 -2.04 -3.75
CA LEU A 68 -16.24 -0.76 -4.46
C LEU A 68 -15.79 0.35 -3.52
N PHE A 69 -14.62 0.94 -3.80
CA PHE A 69 -14.12 2.12 -3.09
C PHE A 69 -14.29 3.37 -3.95
N LEU A 70 -15.26 4.21 -3.58
CA LEU A 70 -15.41 5.54 -4.14
C LEU A 70 -14.68 6.54 -3.26
N HIS A 71 -13.58 7.12 -3.75
CA HIS A 71 -12.80 8.12 -3.03
C HIS A 71 -12.93 9.49 -3.72
N TRP A 72 -13.24 10.53 -2.95
CA TRP A 72 -13.47 11.90 -3.43
C TRP A 72 -12.26 12.85 -3.20
N GLY A 73 -11.03 12.31 -3.15
CA GLY A 73 -9.81 13.05 -2.82
C GLY A 73 -8.48 12.35 -3.23
N LEU A 74 -7.34 12.77 -2.66
CA LEU A 74 -5.98 12.30 -3.02
C LEU A 74 -5.79 10.78 -2.82
N ALA A 75 -5.73 10.03 -3.92
CA ALA A 75 -5.49 8.60 -3.93
C ALA A 75 -4.01 8.29 -3.60
N VAL A 76 -3.74 7.89 -2.35
CA VAL A 76 -2.45 7.31 -1.95
C VAL A 76 -2.33 5.86 -2.45
N ARG A 77 -1.23 5.57 -3.12
CA ARG A 77 -0.94 4.25 -3.71
C ARG A 77 -0.78 3.17 -2.63
N CYS A 78 -1.42 2.02 -2.89
CA CYS A 78 -1.68 0.91 -1.99
C CYS A 78 -2.39 1.35 -0.70
N PHE A 79 -3.72 1.21 -0.74
CA PHE A 79 -4.70 1.56 0.28
C PHE A 79 -4.16 1.32 1.69
N LEU A 80 -3.81 2.40 2.39
CA LEU A 80 -3.24 2.40 3.74
C LEU A 80 -4.27 2.05 4.83
N LEU A 81 -5.40 1.41 4.46
CA LEU A 81 -6.52 1.13 5.34
C LEU A 81 -6.93 -0.36 5.43
N PRO A 82 -6.03 -1.35 5.53
CA PRO A 82 -6.46 -2.67 6.01
C PRO A 82 -6.96 -2.60 7.48
N LYS A 83 -6.56 -1.59 8.26
CA LYS A 83 -6.96 -1.45 9.67
C LYS A 83 -8.37 -0.88 9.90
N ILE A 84 -8.89 -0.01 9.02
CA ILE A 84 -10.26 0.54 9.21
C ILE A 84 -11.31 -0.55 8.99
N PHE A 85 -11.10 -1.45 8.03
CA PHE A 85 -12.02 -2.56 7.80
C PHE A 85 -11.95 -3.65 8.88
N SER A 86 -10.79 -3.89 9.49
CA SER A 86 -10.68 -4.80 10.64
C SER A 86 -11.48 -4.32 11.86
N PHE A 87 -11.79 -3.02 11.97
CA PHE A 87 -12.62 -2.48 13.05
C PHE A 87 -14.12 -2.69 12.77
N LEU A 88 -14.55 -2.57 11.52
CA LEU A 88 -15.94 -2.77 11.11
C LEU A 88 -16.35 -4.25 11.05
N GLY A 89 -15.41 -5.16 10.77
CA GLY A 89 -15.67 -6.61 10.79
C GLY A 89 -15.73 -7.26 12.18
N LYS A 90 -15.46 -6.51 13.25
CA LYS A 90 -15.53 -6.98 14.65
C LYS A 90 -16.82 -6.59 15.37
N ILE A 91 -17.70 -5.85 14.69
CA ILE A 91 -19.06 -5.58 15.18
C ILE A 91 -19.97 -6.64 14.57
N LYS A 92 -19.92 -7.84 15.15
CA LYS A 92 -20.96 -8.85 14.99
C LYS A 92 -21.20 -9.51 16.34
#